data_AF-A0A3Q3G3R7-F1
#
_entry.id   AF-A0A3Q3G3R7-F1
#
_cell.length_a   1.000
_cell.length_b   1.000
_cell.length_c   1.000
_cell.angle_alpha   90.00
_cell.angle_beta   90.00
_cell.angle_gamma   90.00
#
_symmetry.space_group_name_H-M   'P 1'
#
loop_
_entity.id
_entity.type
_entity.pdbx_description
1 polymer ?
#
loop_
_entity_poly.entity_id
_entity_poly.type
_entity_poly.pdbx_seq_one_letter_code
_entity_poly.pdbx_strand_id
1 'polypeptide(L)'
;MKLRLHFVVDPMGWLCISVVFGIWLYNTFFIPKLVLLPHYNEGHIPWAIVVCYYIASALCIAALFRASTADPGRLPVDPKIPHSEREHWELCNKCNLMRPKRSHHCSRCGHCVRRMDHHCPWINNCVGEDNHWLFLQLCFYAQVLSLFTLVLDFCQYYYFQPLTGLDQKFTTRHELALLRVSALMGLVMFGGMTSLFYTQMTGILSVILKLLPFFFNYRFGSKRSWQWALAEVCGTRWKPLQASHHFRTHV
;
A
#
# COMPACT_ATOMS: atom_id res chain seq x y z
N MET A 1 -5.88 -16.10 -14.28
CA MET A 1 -4.64 -15.48 -13.74
C MET A 1 -4.07 -16.41 -12.67
N LYS A 2 -2.85 -16.95 -12.81
CA LYS A 2 -2.20 -17.66 -11.69
C LYS A 2 -1.70 -16.62 -10.69
N LEU A 3 -2.23 -16.63 -9.47
CA LEU A 3 -1.73 -15.82 -8.37
C LEU A 3 -0.35 -16.38 -8.00
N ARG A 4 0.73 -15.73 -8.44
CA ARG A 4 2.08 -16.06 -8.01
C ARG A 4 2.31 -15.29 -6.71
N LEU A 5 2.25 -16.00 -5.59
CA LEU A 5 2.61 -15.45 -4.29
C LEU A 5 4.14 -15.27 -4.26
N HIS A 6 4.57 -14.07 -3.91
CA HIS A 6 5.98 -13.72 -3.71
C HIS A 6 6.23 -13.58 -2.21
N PHE A 7 7.29 -14.24 -1.72
CA PHE A 7 7.70 -14.19 -0.32
C PHE A 7 9.19 -13.88 -0.24
N VAL A 8 9.56 -13.07 0.75
CA VAL A 8 10.95 -12.69 1.05
C VAL A 8 11.33 -13.21 2.42
N VAL A 9 12.52 -13.80 2.51
CA VAL A 9 13.10 -14.26 3.78
C VAL A 9 13.94 -13.14 4.37
N ASP A 10 13.29 -12.15 4.96
CA ASP A 10 13.91 -11.03 5.67
C ASP A 10 13.43 -11.03 7.13
N PRO A 11 14.26 -11.47 8.11
CA PRO A 11 13.85 -11.57 9.51
C PRO A 11 13.31 -10.26 10.08
N MET A 12 13.89 -9.12 9.69
CA MET A 12 13.41 -7.80 10.07
C MET A 12 12.03 -7.51 9.46
N GLY A 13 11.81 -7.91 8.20
CA GLY A 13 10.51 -7.79 7.54
C GLY A 13 9.43 -8.62 8.23
N TRP A 14 9.74 -9.83 8.68
CA TRP A 14 8.81 -10.65 9.47
C TRP A 14 8.46 -10.03 10.82
N LEU A 15 9.43 -9.44 11.51
CA LEU A 15 9.19 -8.68 12.74
C LEU A 15 8.24 -7.50 12.48
N CYS A 16 8.51 -6.70 11.44
CA CYS A 16 7.68 -5.56 11.05
C CYS A 16 6.25 -5.97 10.69
N ILE A 17 6.06 -7.03 9.88
CA ILE A 17 4.73 -7.56 9.57
C ILE A 17 4.00 -8.00 10.84
N SER A 18 4.69 -8.67 11.76
CA SER A 18 4.09 -9.13 13.01
C SER A 18 3.59 -7.97 13.87
N VAL A 19 4.37 -6.88 13.95
CA VAL A 19 3.96 -5.64 14.63
C VAL A 19 2.74 -5.03 13.96
N VAL A 20 2.75 -4.85 12.63
CA VAL A 20 1.61 -4.27 11.88
C VAL A 20 0.36 -5.12 12.05
N PHE A 21 0.49 -6.44 12.01
CA PHE A 21 -0.63 -7.36 12.22
C PHE A 21 -1.16 -7.28 13.66
N GLY A 22 -0.28 -7.17 14.65
CA GLY A 22 -0.67 -6.95 16.05
C GLY A 22 -1.43 -5.64 16.26
N ILE A 23 -0.97 -4.55 15.65
CA ILE A 23 -1.66 -3.25 15.62
C ILE A 23 -3.05 -3.39 14.98
N TRP A 24 -3.15 -4.09 13.85
CA TRP A 24 -4.42 -4.33 13.18
C TRP A 24 -5.38 -5.18 14.03
N LEU A 25 -4.89 -6.24 14.69
CA LEU A 25 -5.68 -7.06 15.62
C LEU A 25 -6.17 -6.23 16.81
N TYR A 26 -5.31 -5.40 17.38
CA TYR A 26 -5.66 -4.51 18.49
C TYR A 26 -6.84 -3.62 18.09
N ASN A 27 -6.71 -2.91 16.96
CA ASN A 27 -7.76 -2.04 16.46
C ASN A 27 -9.04 -2.82 16.12
N THR A 28 -8.91 -3.98 15.49
CA THR A 28 -10.09 -4.75 15.01
C THR A 28 -10.89 -5.38 16.14
N PHE A 29 -10.25 -5.75 17.25
CA PHE A 29 -10.92 -6.47 18.33
C PHE A 29 -11.12 -5.65 19.61
N PHE A 30 -10.12 -4.86 20.03
CA PHE A 30 -10.22 -4.12 21.29
C PHE A 30 -11.04 -2.84 21.12
N ILE A 31 -10.80 -2.05 20.07
CA ILE A 31 -11.51 -0.77 19.90
C ILE A 31 -13.02 -0.96 19.71
N PRO A 32 -13.50 -1.89 18.86
CA PRO A 32 -14.92 -2.20 18.80
C PRO A 32 -15.51 -2.67 20.11
N LYS A 33 -14.80 -3.50 20.89
CA LYS A 33 -15.31 -3.97 22.19
C LYS A 33 -15.38 -2.87 23.24
N LEU A 34 -14.42 -1.95 23.24
CA LEU A 34 -14.32 -0.88 24.23
C LEU A 34 -15.23 0.31 23.91
N VAL A 35 -15.38 0.65 22.63
CA VAL A 35 -16.05 1.89 22.21
C VAL A 35 -17.29 1.59 21.38
N LEU A 36 -17.12 0.86 20.28
CA LEU A 36 -18.15 0.79 19.24
C LEU A 36 -19.39 -0.04 19.65
N LEU A 37 -19.16 -1.25 20.15
CA LEU A 37 -20.23 -2.19 20.50
C LEU A 37 -21.04 -1.74 21.74
N PRO A 38 -20.42 -1.23 22.83
CA PRO A 38 -21.18 -0.71 23.96
C PRO A 38 -22.12 0.43 23.55
N HIS A 39 -21.61 1.42 22.80
CA HIS A 39 -22.44 2.55 22.36
C HIS A 39 -23.45 2.19 21.28
N TYR A 40 -23.22 1.13 20.52
CA TYR A 40 -24.24 0.57 19.64
C TYR A 40 -25.37 -0.08 20.45
N ASN A 41 -25.02 -0.88 21.46
CA ASN A 41 -26.01 -1.57 22.30
C ASN A 41 -26.84 -0.59 23.14
N GLU A 42 -26.28 0.55 23.54
CA GLU A 42 -26.98 1.65 24.22
C GLU A 42 -27.79 2.54 23.25
N GLY A 43 -27.66 2.34 21.93
CA GLY A 43 -28.38 3.09 20.90
C GLY A 43 -27.80 4.47 20.58
N HIS A 44 -26.60 4.80 21.08
CA HIS A 44 -25.94 6.08 20.79
C HIS A 44 -25.34 6.16 19.38
N ILE A 45 -24.97 5.01 18.78
CA ILE A 45 -24.45 4.97 17.41
C ILE A 45 -25.25 4.01 16.53
N PRO A 46 -25.48 4.35 15.24
CA PRO A 46 -26.15 3.45 14.31
C PRO A 46 -25.26 2.27 13.90
N TRP A 47 -25.89 1.13 13.61
CA TRP A 47 -25.21 -0.10 13.14
C TRP A 47 -24.34 0.12 11.90
N ALA A 48 -24.69 1.11 11.06
CA ALA A 48 -23.93 1.46 9.86
C ALA A 48 -22.48 1.86 10.19
N ILE A 49 -22.22 2.56 11.31
CA ILE A 49 -20.86 2.94 11.72
C ILE A 49 -20.04 1.68 12.06
N VAL A 50 -20.67 0.71 12.74
CA VAL A 50 -20.04 -0.58 13.08
C VAL A 50 -19.62 -1.32 11.83
N VAL A 51 -20.53 -1.44 10.86
CA VAL A 51 -20.25 -2.11 9.58
C VAL A 51 -19.16 -1.38 8.79
N CYS A 52 -19.22 -0.04 8.71
CA CYS A 52 -18.20 0.76 8.04
C CYS A 52 -16.80 0.55 8.66
N TYR A 53 -16.71 0.45 9.99
CA TYR A 53 -15.44 0.20 10.67
C TYR A 53 -14.84 -1.16 10.29
N TYR A 54 -15.65 -2.23 10.34
CA TYR A 54 -15.17 -3.56 9.95
C TYR A 54 -14.86 -3.68 8.46
N ILE A 55 -15.58 -2.97 7.58
CA ILE A 55 -15.23 -2.89 6.16
C ILE A 55 -13.88 -2.18 5.98
N ALA A 56 -13.65 -1.05 6.64
CA ALA A 56 -12.37 -0.35 6.59
C ALA A 56 -11.21 -1.24 7.10
N SER A 57 -11.44 -1.96 8.20
CA SER A 57 -10.47 -2.93 8.74
C SER A 57 -10.18 -4.07 7.75
N ALA A 58 -11.22 -4.65 7.14
CA ALA A 58 -11.09 -5.72 6.15
C ALA A 58 -10.34 -5.26 4.89
N LEU A 59 -10.63 -4.06 4.40
CA LEU A 59 -9.93 -3.46 3.26
C LEU A 59 -8.45 -3.20 3.58
N CYS A 60 -8.14 -2.76 4.80
CA CYS A 60 -6.77 -2.53 5.25
C CYS A 60 -5.95 -3.84 5.26
N ILE A 61 -6.46 -4.92 5.87
CA ILE A 61 -5.73 -6.20 5.92
C ILE A 61 -5.65 -6.86 4.53
N ALA A 62 -6.69 -6.72 3.70
CA ALA A 62 -6.64 -7.21 2.32
C ALA A 62 -5.60 -6.44 1.49
N ALA A 63 -5.49 -5.13 1.67
CA ALA A 63 -4.47 -4.32 1.01
C ALA A 63 -3.06 -4.69 1.48
N LEU A 64 -2.87 -4.91 2.80
CA LEU A 64 -1.61 -5.38 3.36
C LEU A 64 -1.20 -6.72 2.72
N PHE A 65 -2.08 -7.71 2.76
CA PHE A 65 -1.83 -9.02 2.17
C PHE A 65 -1.45 -8.93 0.69
N ARG A 66 -2.16 -8.10 -0.08
CA ARG A 66 -1.90 -7.92 -1.52
C ARG A 66 -0.56 -7.23 -1.77
N ALA A 67 -0.21 -6.20 -1.01
CA ALA A 67 1.08 -5.52 -1.14
C ALA A 67 2.24 -6.45 -0.77
N SER A 68 2.09 -7.23 0.31
CA SER A 68 3.12 -8.15 0.80
C SER A 68 3.37 -9.34 -0.11
N THR A 69 2.35 -9.82 -0.83
CA THR A 69 2.46 -11.07 -1.63
C THR A 69 2.56 -10.84 -3.14
N ALA A 70 2.36 -9.61 -3.62
CA ALA A 70 2.45 -9.30 -5.03
C ALA A 70 3.90 -9.31 -5.53
N ASP A 71 4.11 -9.78 -6.76
CA ASP A 71 5.39 -9.62 -7.44
C ASP A 71 5.70 -8.12 -7.62
N PRO A 72 6.83 -7.61 -7.11
CA PRO A 72 7.20 -6.20 -7.26
C PRO A 72 7.62 -5.81 -8.68
N GLY A 73 7.70 -6.78 -9.59
CA GLY A 73 8.21 -6.60 -10.95
C GLY A 73 9.61 -7.18 -11.10
N ARG A 74 9.83 -8.40 -10.61
CA ARG A 74 11.10 -9.13 -10.74
C ARG A 74 11.51 -9.26 -12.22
N LEU A 75 12.78 -8.98 -12.51
CA LEU A 75 13.33 -9.17 -13.86
C LEU A 75 13.50 -10.67 -14.19
N PRO A 76 13.17 -11.10 -15.42
CA PRO A 76 13.44 -12.45 -15.88
C PRO A 76 14.95 -12.68 -16.06
N VAL A 77 15.39 -13.93 -15.98
CA VAL A 77 16.81 -14.33 -16.08
C VAL A 77 17.40 -14.05 -17.46
N ASP A 78 16.59 -14.17 -18.52
CA ASP A 78 16.99 -13.86 -19.90
C ASP A 78 15.98 -12.87 -20.53
N PRO A 79 16.14 -11.56 -20.31
CA PRO A 79 15.27 -10.56 -20.89
C PRO A 79 15.56 -10.42 -22.39
N LYS A 80 14.52 -10.50 -23.22
CA LYS A 80 14.63 -10.14 -24.65
C LYS A 80 14.79 -8.62 -24.77
N ILE A 81 15.99 -8.16 -25.11
CA ILE A 81 16.32 -6.73 -25.23
C ILE A 81 16.18 -6.29 -26.70
N PRO A 82 15.27 -5.36 -27.03
CA PRO A 82 15.22 -4.76 -28.36
C PRO A 82 16.54 -4.06 -28.71
N HIS A 83 17.02 -4.17 -29.95
CA HIS A 83 18.28 -3.55 -30.36
C HIS A 83 18.32 -2.04 -30.11
N SER A 84 17.20 -1.33 -30.30
CA SER A 84 17.06 0.11 -30.06
C SER A 84 17.13 0.51 -28.58
N GLU A 85 16.88 -0.42 -27.66
CA GLU A 85 16.87 -0.12 -26.22
C GLU A 85 18.18 -0.49 -25.54
N ARG A 86 19.11 -1.18 -26.21
CA ARG A 86 20.32 -1.77 -25.59
C ARG A 86 21.17 -0.75 -24.81
N GLU A 87 21.27 0.49 -25.28
CA GLU A 87 21.99 1.58 -24.60
C GLU A 87 21.35 2.03 -23.27
N HIS A 88 20.10 1.65 -23.05
CA HIS A 88 19.34 1.93 -21.83
C HIS A 88 19.36 0.76 -20.85
N TRP A 89 20.18 -0.26 -21.10
CA TRP A 89 20.34 -1.42 -20.23
C TRP A 89 21.76 -1.49 -19.69
N GLU A 90 21.89 -2.00 -18.47
CA GLU A 90 23.15 -2.16 -17.76
C GLU A 90 23.24 -3.56 -17.14
N LEU A 91 24.46 -4.08 -16.95
CA LEU A 91 24.67 -5.37 -16.31
C LEU A 91 24.53 -5.25 -14.79
N CYS A 92 23.73 -6.14 -14.19
CA CYS A 92 23.76 -6.34 -12.75
C CYS A 92 24.78 -7.42 -12.38
N ASN A 93 25.90 -7.03 -11.77
CA ASN A 93 26.96 -7.97 -11.38
C ASN A 93 26.50 -9.04 -10.36
N LYS A 94 25.50 -8.73 -9.52
CA LYS A 94 24.99 -9.68 -8.50
C LYS A 94 24.08 -10.76 -9.09
N CYS A 95 23.26 -10.39 -10.08
CA CYS A 95 22.33 -11.33 -10.72
C CYS A 95 22.87 -11.90 -12.04
N ASN A 96 23.99 -11.36 -12.54
CA ASN A 96 24.57 -11.65 -13.85
C ASN A 96 23.54 -11.57 -14.99
N LEU A 97 22.71 -10.52 -14.97
CA LEU A 97 21.68 -10.26 -15.98
C LEU A 97 21.66 -8.79 -16.40
N MET A 98 21.22 -8.52 -17.62
CA MET A 98 20.99 -7.17 -18.10
C MET A 98 19.69 -6.62 -17.52
N ARG A 99 19.70 -5.37 -17.05
CA ARG A 99 18.54 -4.68 -16.50
C ARG A 99 18.34 -3.29 -17.12
N PRO A 100 17.10 -2.80 -17.30
CA PRO A 100 16.85 -1.43 -17.73
C PRO A 100 17.36 -0.39 -16.73
N LYS A 101 17.78 0.79 -17.20
CA LYS A 101 18.02 1.99 -16.39
C LYS A 101 16.75 2.28 -15.57
N ARG A 102 16.89 2.49 -14.25
CA ARG A 102 15.84 2.52 -13.19
C ARG A 102 15.46 1.18 -12.55
N SER A 103 16.02 0.06 -12.98
CA SER A 103 15.88 -1.21 -12.23
C SER A 103 17.02 -1.35 -11.24
N HIS A 104 16.74 -1.84 -10.03
CA HIS A 104 17.76 -1.99 -8.98
C HIS A 104 17.76 -3.40 -8.40
N HIS A 105 18.93 -3.85 -7.94
CA HIS A 105 19.06 -5.12 -7.23
C HIS A 105 18.75 -4.90 -5.76
N CYS A 106 17.74 -5.60 -5.23
CA CYS A 106 17.47 -5.62 -3.80
C CYS A 106 18.25 -6.76 -3.15
N SER A 107 19.19 -6.43 -2.26
CA SER A 107 19.95 -7.44 -1.52
C SER A 107 19.07 -8.27 -0.56
N ARG A 108 17.98 -7.69 -0.05
CA ARG A 108 17.02 -8.39 0.83
C ARG A 108 16.20 -9.43 0.05
N CYS A 109 15.76 -9.08 -1.15
CA CYS A 109 14.97 -9.98 -2.00
C CYS A 109 15.82 -10.93 -2.85
N GLY A 110 17.10 -10.64 -3.05
CA GLY A 110 18.02 -11.46 -3.85
C GLY A 110 17.77 -11.40 -5.36
N HIS A 111 17.07 -10.38 -5.87
CA HIS A 111 16.78 -10.23 -7.30
C HIS A 111 16.65 -8.76 -7.72
N CYS A 112 16.69 -8.51 -9.04
CA CYS A 112 16.46 -7.18 -9.59
C CYS A 112 14.97 -6.91 -9.79
N VAL A 113 14.54 -5.71 -9.39
CA VAL A 113 13.17 -5.22 -9.48
C VAL A 113 13.08 -4.07 -10.49
N ARG A 114 12.11 -4.14 -11.40
CA ARG A 114 11.84 -3.10 -12.39
C ARG A 114 11.27 -1.84 -11.72
N ARG A 115 11.81 -0.68 -12.10
CA ARG A 115 11.45 0.63 -11.51
C ARG A 115 11.34 0.54 -9.98
N MET A 116 12.34 -0.10 -9.35
CA MET A 116 12.35 -0.32 -7.91
C MET A 116 12.32 1.03 -7.20
N ASP A 117 11.35 1.20 -6.30
CA ASP A 117 11.29 2.36 -5.42
C ASP A 117 12.10 2.08 -4.15
N HIS A 118 11.67 1.11 -3.34
CA HIS A 118 12.37 0.71 -2.13
C HIS A 118 12.04 -0.73 -1.70
N HIS A 119 12.84 -1.27 -0.78
CA HIS A 119 12.46 -2.47 -0.01
C HIS A 119 11.75 -2.02 1.26
N CYS A 120 10.51 -2.45 1.44
CA CYS A 120 9.69 -2.04 2.56
C CYS A 120 9.57 -3.20 3.57
N PRO A 121 10.16 -3.08 4.77
CA PRO A 121 10.07 -4.12 5.78
C PRO A 121 8.63 -4.30 6.30
N TRP A 122 7.81 -3.25 6.28
CA TRP A 122 6.42 -3.26 6.77
C TRP A 122 5.46 -4.11 5.93
N ILE A 123 5.80 -4.38 4.67
CA ILE A 123 5.11 -5.35 3.81
C ILE A 123 5.99 -6.58 3.52
N ASN A 124 7.18 -6.66 4.11
CA ASN A 124 8.21 -7.67 3.84
C ASN A 124 8.41 -7.95 2.33
N ASN A 125 8.44 -6.87 1.53
CA ASN A 125 8.51 -6.96 0.08
C ASN A 125 9.10 -5.67 -0.51
N CYS A 126 9.60 -5.76 -1.75
CA CYS A 126 9.91 -4.57 -2.52
C CYS A 126 8.64 -3.86 -3.00
N VAL A 127 8.75 -2.55 -3.16
CA VAL A 127 7.80 -1.72 -3.91
C VAL A 127 8.46 -1.41 -5.25
N GLY A 128 7.81 -1.79 -6.33
CA GLY A 128 8.29 -1.61 -7.70
C GLY A 128 7.14 -1.53 -8.70
N GLU A 129 7.48 -1.59 -9.99
CA GLU A 129 6.55 -1.29 -11.08
C GLU A 129 5.18 -2.01 -10.98
N ASP A 130 5.17 -3.30 -10.62
CA ASP A 130 3.95 -4.12 -10.71
C ASP A 130 3.10 -4.11 -9.43
N ASN A 131 3.61 -3.61 -8.30
CA ASN A 131 2.90 -3.56 -7.02
C ASN A 131 2.84 -2.16 -6.37
N HIS A 132 3.39 -1.12 -7.00
CA HIS A 132 3.39 0.25 -6.46
C HIS A 132 1.98 0.75 -6.12
N TRP A 133 1.01 0.47 -6.99
CA TRP A 133 -0.39 0.84 -6.75
C TRP A 133 -1.02 0.10 -5.55
N LEU A 134 -0.57 -1.13 -5.26
CA LEU A 134 -1.03 -1.90 -4.09
C LEU A 134 -0.47 -1.29 -2.80
N PHE A 135 0.78 -0.82 -2.85
CA PHE A 135 1.37 -0.10 -1.73
C PHE A 135 0.62 1.21 -1.45
N LEU A 136 0.26 1.98 -2.49
CA LEU A 136 -0.58 3.17 -2.34
C LEU A 136 -1.96 2.86 -1.77
N GLN A 137 -2.59 1.77 -2.24
CA GLN A 137 -3.86 1.29 -1.71
C GLN A 137 -3.77 0.94 -0.21
N LEU A 138 -2.68 0.31 0.21
CA LEU A 138 -2.40 0.04 1.63
C LEU A 138 -2.26 1.34 2.42
N CYS A 139 -1.45 2.30 1.97
CA CYS A 139 -1.29 3.58 2.66
C CYS A 139 -2.63 4.31 2.84
N PHE A 140 -3.48 4.30 1.81
CA PHE A 140 -4.80 4.93 1.87
C PHE A 140 -5.72 4.24 2.90
N TYR A 141 -5.89 2.91 2.83
CA TYR A 141 -6.79 2.22 3.76
C TYR A 141 -6.27 2.22 5.21
N ALA A 142 -4.95 2.18 5.40
CA ALA A 142 -4.36 2.34 6.72
C ALA A 142 -4.58 3.76 7.28
N GLN A 143 -4.52 4.80 6.44
CA GLN A 143 -4.87 6.17 6.82
C GLN A 143 -6.35 6.29 7.20
N VAL A 144 -7.26 5.69 6.43
CA VAL A 144 -8.70 5.70 6.72
C VAL A 144 -8.99 5.00 8.04
N LEU A 145 -8.45 3.80 8.26
CA LEU A 145 -8.68 3.03 9.49
C LEU A 145 -8.09 3.72 10.74
N SER A 146 -6.89 4.30 10.62
CA SER A 146 -6.27 5.04 11.72
C SER A 146 -7.02 6.32 12.06
N LEU A 147 -7.48 7.08 11.05
CA LEU A 147 -8.34 8.24 11.28
C LEU A 147 -9.66 7.86 11.95
N PHE A 148 -10.31 6.80 11.47
CA PHE A 148 -11.56 6.31 12.06
C PHE A 148 -11.35 5.96 13.54
N THR A 149 -10.28 5.23 13.86
CA THR A 149 -9.93 4.88 15.24
C THR A 149 -9.64 6.12 16.09
N LEU A 150 -8.89 7.09 15.58
CA LEU A 150 -8.62 8.35 16.30
C LEU A 150 -9.89 9.14 16.61
N VAL A 151 -10.84 9.19 15.68
CA VAL A 151 -12.14 9.85 15.90
C VAL A 151 -12.92 9.11 16.98
N LEU A 152 -12.92 7.77 16.98
CA LEU A 152 -13.57 6.97 18.02
C LEU A 152 -12.93 7.20 19.40
N ASP A 153 -11.60 7.20 19.48
CA ASP A 153 -10.88 7.47 20.73
C ASP A 153 -11.19 8.88 21.25
N PHE A 154 -11.26 9.87 20.37
CA PHE A 154 -11.63 11.24 20.70
C PHE A 154 -13.09 11.32 21.20
N CYS A 155 -14.02 10.68 20.51
CA CYS A 155 -15.44 10.62 20.92
C CYS A 155 -15.61 9.93 22.28
N GLN A 156 -14.93 8.80 22.50
CA GLN A 156 -14.92 8.09 23.77
C GLN A 156 -14.39 8.96 24.92
N TYR A 157 -13.34 9.74 24.67
CA TYR A 157 -12.71 10.54 25.71
C TYR A 157 -13.51 11.80 26.08
N TYR A 158 -14.16 12.45 25.11
CA TYR A 158 -14.78 13.77 25.33
C TYR A 158 -16.32 13.77 25.36
N TYR A 159 -16.98 12.83 24.68
CA TYR A 159 -18.43 12.92 24.43
C TYR A 159 -19.21 11.77 25.02
N PHE A 160 -18.67 10.55 24.98
CA PHE A 160 -19.39 9.39 25.46
C PHE A 160 -19.43 9.33 26.99
N GLN A 161 -20.63 9.08 27.52
CA GLN A 161 -20.86 8.98 28.95
C GLN A 161 -20.29 7.65 29.50
N PRO A 162 -19.89 7.61 30.78
CA PRO A 162 -19.43 6.38 31.41
C PRO A 162 -20.51 5.30 31.40
N LEU A 163 -20.12 4.05 31.09
CA LEU A 163 -21.01 2.89 31.12
C LEU A 163 -21.55 2.67 32.55
N THR A 164 -22.86 2.46 32.67
CA THR A 164 -23.57 2.53 33.97
C THR A 164 -23.39 1.29 34.87
N GLY A 165 -22.82 0.19 34.38
CA GLY A 165 -22.92 -1.14 35.01
C GLY A 165 -21.64 -1.81 35.53
N LEU A 166 -20.49 -1.13 35.64
CA LEU A 166 -19.19 -1.73 36.04
C LEU A 166 -18.58 -1.06 37.27
N ASP A 167 -17.64 -1.74 37.95
CA ASP A 167 -16.78 -1.11 38.98
C ASP A 167 -16.00 0.04 38.33
N GLN A 168 -16.56 1.24 38.52
CA GLN A 168 -16.23 2.41 37.71
C GLN A 168 -14.76 2.80 37.85
N LYS A 169 -14.14 2.63 39.03
CA LYS A 169 -12.77 3.16 39.23
C LYS A 169 -11.70 2.29 38.56
N PHE A 170 -11.75 0.98 38.72
CA PHE A 170 -10.76 0.09 38.12
C PHE A 170 -10.95 0.04 36.60
N THR A 171 -12.18 -0.17 36.15
CA THR A 171 -12.53 -0.29 34.73
C THR A 171 -12.16 0.98 33.96
N THR A 172 -12.56 2.16 34.43
CA THR A 172 -12.27 3.44 33.75
C THR A 172 -10.77 3.71 33.63
N ARG A 173 -9.95 3.34 34.62
CA ARG A 173 -8.49 3.53 34.56
C ARG A 173 -7.85 2.64 33.50
N HIS A 174 -8.29 1.38 33.40
CA HIS A 174 -7.76 0.43 32.41
C HIS A 174 -8.22 0.79 31.00
N GLU A 175 -9.50 1.13 30.83
CA GLU A 175 -10.05 1.62 29.57
C GLU A 175 -9.31 2.86 29.08
N LEU A 176 -9.10 3.85 29.97
CA LEU A 176 -8.35 5.05 29.62
C LEU A 176 -6.90 4.77 29.23
N ALA A 177 -6.24 3.80 29.89
CA ALA A 177 -4.89 3.38 29.51
C ALA A 177 -4.87 2.75 28.10
N LEU A 178 -5.83 1.87 27.79
CA LEU A 178 -5.97 1.24 26.48
C LEU A 178 -6.28 2.28 25.37
N LEU A 179 -7.14 3.26 25.66
CA LEU A 179 -7.44 4.37 24.73
C LEU A 179 -6.23 5.26 24.48
N ARG A 180 -5.40 5.54 25.49
CA ARG A 180 -4.16 6.31 25.30
C ARG A 180 -3.15 5.57 24.43
N VAL A 181 -3.02 4.25 24.61
CA VAL A 181 -2.19 3.40 23.75
C VAL A 181 -2.74 3.40 22.31
N SER A 182 -4.06 3.28 22.17
CA SER A 182 -4.75 3.38 20.87
C SER A 182 -4.48 4.71 20.17
N ALA A 183 -4.69 5.83 20.87
CA ALA A 183 -4.49 7.16 20.31
C ALA A 183 -3.04 7.41 19.88
N LEU A 184 -2.06 6.97 20.69
CA LEU A 184 -0.64 7.06 20.32
C LEU A 184 -0.35 6.27 19.05
N MET A 185 -0.81 5.02 18.99
CA MET A 185 -0.65 4.15 17.83
C MET A 185 -1.36 4.73 16.59
N GLY A 186 -2.57 5.26 16.77
CA GLY A 186 -3.36 5.92 15.74
C GLY A 186 -2.66 7.16 15.17
N LEU A 187 -2.09 8.02 16.03
CA LEU A 187 -1.35 9.22 15.60
C LEU A 187 -0.09 8.86 14.81
N VAL A 188 0.69 7.89 15.30
CA VAL A 188 1.89 7.40 14.61
C VAL A 188 1.53 6.81 13.24
N MET A 189 0.50 5.96 13.19
CA MET A 189 0.05 5.33 11.95
C MET A 189 -0.54 6.34 10.97
N PHE A 190 -1.43 7.23 11.43
CA PHE A 190 -2.03 8.24 10.57
C PHE A 190 -0.99 9.20 10.01
N GLY A 191 -0.09 9.72 10.85
CA GLY A 191 1.00 10.60 10.43
C GLY A 191 1.96 9.92 9.44
N GLY A 192 2.40 8.70 9.77
CA GLY A 192 3.29 7.92 8.92
C GLY A 192 2.68 7.56 7.57
N MET A 193 1.44 7.06 7.55
CA MET A 193 0.75 6.71 6.31
C MET A 193 0.44 7.95 5.46
N THR A 194 0.07 9.07 6.09
CA THR A 194 -0.15 10.35 5.39
C THR A 194 1.13 10.83 4.72
N SER A 195 2.27 10.79 5.44
CA SER A 195 3.56 11.19 4.90
C SER A 195 4.00 10.31 3.73
N LEU A 196 3.88 8.98 3.87
CA LEU A 196 4.20 8.04 2.79
C LEU A 196 3.29 8.22 1.58
N PHE A 197 1.98 8.35 1.79
CA PHE A 197 1.03 8.56 0.71
C PHE A 197 1.31 9.87 -0.03
N TYR A 198 1.56 10.95 0.71
CA TYR A 198 1.88 12.26 0.13
C TYR A 198 3.17 12.24 -0.69
N THR A 199 4.26 11.69 -0.15
CA THR A 199 5.55 11.61 -0.85
C THR A 199 5.45 10.78 -2.14
N GLN A 200 4.71 9.67 -2.11
CA GLN A 200 4.49 8.84 -3.30
C GLN A 200 3.58 9.53 -4.33
N MET A 201 2.50 10.18 -3.90
CA MET A 201 1.59 10.92 -4.78
C MET A 201 2.28 12.10 -5.47
N THR A 202 3.05 12.90 -4.72
CA THR A 202 3.82 14.02 -5.28
C THR A 202 4.88 13.55 -6.28
N GLY A 203 5.54 12.41 -6.01
CA GLY A 203 6.44 11.76 -6.96
C GLY A 203 5.76 11.42 -8.28
N ILE A 204 4.61 10.74 -8.23
CA ILE A 204 3.81 10.40 -9.41
C ILE A 204 3.35 11.65 -10.15
N LEU A 205 2.81 12.64 -9.43
CA LEU A 205 2.34 13.89 -10.02
C LEU A 205 3.48 14.63 -10.73
N SER A 206 4.69 14.66 -10.14
CA SER A 206 5.86 15.29 -10.76
C SER A 206 6.25 14.64 -12.10
N VAL A 207 6.12 13.31 -12.21
CA VAL A 207 6.37 12.57 -13.45
C VAL A 207 5.29 12.89 -14.47
N ILE A 208 4.02 12.87 -14.07
CA ILE A 208 2.89 13.19 -14.96
C ILE A 208 3.03 14.61 -15.50
N LEU A 209 3.33 15.59 -14.64
CA LEU A 209 3.51 16.99 -15.03
C LEU A 209 4.68 17.17 -16.01
N LYS A 210 5.78 16.42 -15.86
CA LYS A 210 6.90 16.43 -16.81
C LYS A 210 6.56 15.81 -18.16
N LEU A 211 5.68 14.82 -18.19
CA LEU A 211 5.24 14.17 -19.42
C LEU A 211 4.09 14.94 -20.11
N LEU A 212 3.34 15.77 -19.37
CA LEU A 212 2.19 16.51 -19.87
C LEU A 212 2.49 17.35 -21.14
N PRO A 213 3.60 18.13 -21.23
CA PRO A 213 3.94 18.88 -22.44
C PRO A 213 4.24 17.97 -23.64
N PHE A 214 4.81 16.79 -23.41
CA PHE A 214 5.04 15.81 -24.47
C PHE A 214 3.70 15.29 -25.01
N PHE A 215 2.74 14.97 -24.13
CA PHE A 215 1.40 14.54 -24.54
C PHE A 215 0.61 15.62 -25.29
N PHE A 216 0.69 16.88 -24.84
CA PHE A 216 0.04 17.99 -25.55
C PHE A 216 0.63 18.22 -26.94
N ASN A 217 1.96 18.13 -27.08
CA ASN A 217 2.64 18.24 -28.39
C ASN A 217 2.38 17.02 -29.30
N TYR A 218 2.23 15.82 -28.74
CA TYR A 218 1.95 14.59 -29.52
C TYR A 218 0.50 14.49 -30.01
N ARG A 219 -0.41 15.35 -29.56
CA ARG A 219 -1.81 15.37 -30.01
C ARG A 219 -1.96 15.74 -31.51
N PHE A 220 -0.87 16.17 -32.16
CA PHE A 220 -0.80 16.41 -33.61
C PHE A 220 -0.16 15.26 -34.43
N GLY A 221 0.27 14.15 -33.84
CA GLY A 221 0.89 13.06 -34.60
C GLY A 221 0.80 11.69 -33.94
N SER A 222 0.05 10.76 -34.55
CA SER A 222 -0.05 9.33 -34.27
C SER A 222 -0.60 8.88 -32.89
N LYS A 223 -1.64 8.04 -32.94
CA LYS A 223 -2.45 7.53 -31.82
C LYS A 223 -1.63 6.66 -30.85
N ARG A 224 -1.16 7.22 -29.73
CA ARG A 224 -0.77 6.42 -28.55
C ARG A 224 -1.89 6.49 -27.51
N SER A 225 -2.55 5.37 -27.23
CA SER A 225 -3.78 5.32 -26.42
C SER A 225 -3.53 5.64 -24.94
N TRP A 226 -4.55 6.19 -24.24
CA TRP A 226 -4.55 6.45 -22.79
C TRP A 226 -4.09 5.27 -21.92
N GLN A 227 -4.20 4.05 -22.43
CA GLN A 227 -3.76 2.81 -21.78
C GLN A 227 -2.24 2.76 -21.56
N TRP A 228 -1.45 3.43 -22.41
CA TRP A 228 0.00 3.55 -22.23
C TRP A 228 0.37 4.47 -21.05
N ALA A 229 -0.37 5.56 -20.86
CA ALA A 229 -0.18 6.45 -19.72
C ALA A 229 -0.55 5.76 -18.39
N LEU A 230 -1.63 4.97 -18.39
CA LEU A 230 -1.99 4.13 -17.24
C LEU A 230 -0.95 3.04 -16.97
N ALA A 231 -0.35 2.42 -17.98
CA ALA A 231 0.70 1.42 -17.77
C ALA A 231 1.99 2.02 -17.18
N GLU A 232 2.24 3.31 -17.41
CA GLU A 232 3.41 4.01 -16.87
C GLU A 232 3.25 4.37 -15.38
N VAL A 233 2.00 4.56 -14.92
CA VAL A 233 1.64 4.90 -13.53
C VAL A 233 1.25 3.66 -12.71
N CYS A 234 0.52 2.70 -13.31
CA CYS A 234 -0.06 1.53 -12.64
C CYS A 234 0.69 0.22 -12.91
N GLY A 235 1.78 0.26 -13.67
CA GLY A 235 2.61 -0.89 -13.99
C GLY A 235 2.17 -1.67 -15.23
N THR A 236 3.08 -2.50 -15.73
CA THR A 236 2.95 -3.18 -17.03
C THR A 236 1.84 -4.23 -17.11
N ARG A 237 1.28 -4.64 -15.97
CA ARG A 237 0.27 -5.69 -15.87
C ARG A 237 -1.11 -5.31 -16.44
N TRP A 238 -1.34 -4.03 -16.70
CA TRP A 238 -2.56 -3.49 -17.33
C TRP A 238 -2.43 -3.28 -18.84
N LYS A 239 -1.35 -3.76 -19.48
CA LYS A 239 -1.27 -3.79 -20.95
C LYS A 239 -2.30 -4.79 -21.50
N PRO A 240 -3.30 -4.36 -22.32
CA PRO A 240 -4.12 -5.31 -23.06
C PRO A 240 -3.23 -6.06 -24.05
N LEU A 241 -3.49 -7.35 -24.24
CA LEU A 241 -2.77 -8.28 -25.13
C LEU A 241 -2.57 -7.78 -26.57
N GLN A 242 -3.30 -6.75 -27.02
CA GLN A 242 -3.22 -6.19 -28.37
C GLN A 242 -1.95 -5.40 -28.68
N ALA A 243 -1.16 -4.97 -27.68
CA ALA A 243 0.11 -4.29 -27.95
C ALA A 243 1.22 -5.23 -28.47
N SER A 244 1.00 -6.54 -28.48
CA SER A 244 1.94 -7.53 -29.03
C SER A 244 1.87 -7.67 -30.56
N HIS A 245 0.79 -7.20 -31.20
CA HIS A 245 0.58 -7.38 -32.65
C HIS A 245 1.04 -6.20 -33.50
N HIS A 246 1.20 -4.99 -32.93
CA HIS A 246 1.57 -3.82 -33.73
C HIS A 246 3.07 -3.69 -34.04
N PHE A 247 3.90 -4.56 -33.46
CA PHE A 247 5.33 -4.64 -33.75
C PHE A 247 5.68 -5.51 -34.96
N ARG A 248 4.68 -5.94 -35.74
CA ARG A 248 4.87 -6.83 -36.90
C ARG A 248 4.69 -6.16 -38.27
N THR A 249 4.34 -4.87 -38.32
CA THR A 249 3.94 -4.22 -39.60
C THR A 249 4.75 -3.01 -40.01
N HIS A 250 5.79 -2.63 -39.27
CA HIS A 250 6.74 -1.61 -39.73
C HIS A 250 8.14 -2.18 -39.67
N VAL A 251 8.46 -2.88 -40.76
CA VAL A 251 9.81 -3.16 -41.30
C VAL A 251 10.58 -1.85 -41.43
#